data_AF-A0AAV5YDS6-F1
#
_entry.id   AF-A0AAV5YDS6-F1
#
_cell.length_a   1.000
_cell.length_b   1.000
_cell.length_c   1.000
_cell.angle_alpha   90.00
_cell.angle_beta   90.00
_cell.angle_gamma   90.00
#
_symmetry.space_group_name_H-M   'P 1'
#
loop_
_entity.id
_entity.type
_entity.pdbx_description
1 polymer ?
#
loop_
_entity_poly.entity_id
_entity_poly.type
_entity_poly.pdbx_seq_one_letter_code
_entity_poly.pdbx_strand_id
1 'polypeptide(L)'
;MSTYHVLGVPLRSGSLYPGSENDAAAYRDANLIDRLRRAGLTVVDDGDVDVPSHERGLRLDEGLALLSVLMADPRIRVIEVAEYAALRDVQQRSVLALIDLLAQCLPR
;
A
#
# COMPACT_ATOMS: atom_id res chain seq x y z
N MET A 1 21.60 -19.81 -13.81
CA MET A 1 20.82 -20.04 -12.57
C MET A 1 20.45 -18.67 -12.06
N SER A 2 19.16 -18.40 -11.81
CA SER A 2 18.71 -17.07 -11.38
C SER A 2 18.84 -16.94 -9.86
N THR A 3 19.31 -15.78 -9.40
CA THR A 3 19.40 -15.43 -7.98
C THR A 3 18.17 -14.60 -7.59
N TYR A 4 17.51 -14.98 -6.50
CA TYR A 4 16.36 -14.26 -5.95
C TYR A 4 16.82 -13.41 -4.77
N HIS A 5 16.53 -12.13 -4.83
CA HIS A 5 16.80 -11.17 -3.76
C HIS A 5 15.52 -10.99 -2.94
N VAL A 6 15.64 -11.12 -1.62
CA VAL A 6 14.54 -10.94 -0.68
C VAL A 6 14.78 -9.66 0.09
N LEU A 7 13.81 -8.76 0.00
CA LEU A 7 13.80 -7.48 0.68
C LEU A 7 12.60 -7.46 1.62
N GLY A 8 12.83 -7.16 2.89
CA GLY A 8 11.76 -6.83 3.81
C GLY A 8 11.30 -5.40 3.62
N VAL A 9 9.98 -5.16 3.64
CA VAL A 9 9.41 -3.81 3.53
C VAL A 9 8.55 -3.57 4.78
N PRO A 10 9.15 -3.11 5.89
CA PRO A 10 8.44 -2.88 7.14
C PRO A 10 7.57 -1.62 7.03
N LEU A 11 6.41 -1.74 6.38
CA LEU A 11 5.48 -0.64 6.17
C LEU A 11 4.17 -0.90 6.92
N ARG A 12 3.67 0.12 7.64
CA ARG A 12 2.26 0.15 8.02
C ARG A 12 1.40 0.46 6.81
N SER A 13 0.87 -0.59 6.18
CA SER A 13 -0.04 -0.52 5.03
C SER A 13 -1.43 0.07 5.31
N GLY A 14 -1.68 0.60 6.52
CA GLY A 14 -3.02 0.99 6.94
C GLY A 14 -3.90 -0.18 7.41
N SER A 15 -3.31 -1.38 7.56
CA SER A 15 -3.99 -2.59 8.06
C SER A 15 -4.86 -2.32 9.28
N LEU A 16 -5.99 -3.03 9.33
CA LEU A 16 -6.93 -2.98 10.43
C LEU A 16 -6.26 -3.33 11.77
N TYR A 17 -5.37 -4.32 11.77
CA TYR A 17 -4.63 -4.76 12.94
C TYR A 17 -3.17 -4.30 12.85
N PRO A 18 -2.58 -3.81 13.96
CA PRO A 18 -1.15 -3.55 14.00
C PRO A 18 -0.38 -4.86 13.78
N GLY A 19 0.78 -4.80 13.14
CA GLY A 19 1.66 -5.95 12.97
C GLY A 19 2.21 -6.12 11.56
N SER A 20 1.60 -5.51 10.53
CA SER A 20 2.13 -5.61 9.17
C SER A 20 3.52 -4.99 9.01
N GLU A 21 3.85 -4.02 9.87
CA GLU A 21 5.21 -3.50 10.00
C GLU A 21 6.26 -4.57 10.39
N ASN A 22 5.83 -5.71 10.96
CA ASN A 22 6.68 -6.79 11.43
C ASN A 22 6.68 -8.01 10.49
N ASP A 23 5.97 -7.96 9.35
CA ASP A 23 5.80 -9.11 8.47
C ASP A 23 7.16 -9.67 8.00
N ALA A 24 8.09 -8.79 7.62
CA ALA A 24 9.43 -9.17 7.21
C ALA A 24 10.16 -9.99 8.30
N ALA A 25 10.10 -9.55 9.56
CA ALA A 25 10.66 -10.28 10.69
C ALA A 25 9.96 -11.63 10.88
N ALA A 26 8.62 -11.68 10.81
CA ALA A 26 7.86 -12.91 10.95
C ALA A 26 8.22 -13.97 9.88
N TYR A 27 8.46 -13.55 8.64
CA TYR A 27 8.92 -14.46 7.58
C TYR A 27 10.34 -14.98 7.81
N ARG A 28 11.24 -14.15 8.37
CA ARG A 28 12.58 -14.58 8.75
C ARG A 28 12.55 -15.57 9.91
N ASP A 29 11.75 -15.31 10.94
CA ASP A 29 11.53 -16.24 12.07
C ASP A 29 10.94 -17.58 11.59
N ALA A 30 10.11 -17.56 10.56
CA ALA A 30 9.59 -18.75 9.90
C ALA A 30 10.64 -19.50 9.03
N ASN A 31 11.89 -19.02 8.98
CA ASN A 31 13.00 -19.54 8.18
C ASN A 31 12.73 -19.53 6.66
N LEU A 32 12.11 -18.46 6.13
CA LEU A 32 11.80 -18.33 4.71
C LEU A 32 13.02 -18.62 3.81
N ILE A 33 14.16 -17.98 4.09
CA ILE A 33 15.37 -18.08 3.27
C ILE A 33 15.87 -19.52 3.18
N ASP A 34 15.96 -20.22 4.31
CA ASP A 34 16.44 -21.60 4.34
C ASP A 34 15.46 -22.57 3.66
N ARG A 35 14.15 -22.29 3.73
CA ARG A 35 13.14 -23.07 3.00
C ARG A 35 13.31 -22.91 1.50
N LEU A 36 13.54 -21.70 1.01
CA LEU A 36 13.78 -21.44 -0.42
C LEU A 36 15.08 -22.09 -0.90
N ARG A 37 16.16 -22.02 -0.11
CA ARG A 37 17.42 -22.70 -0.41
C ARG A 37 17.27 -24.22 -0.47
N ARG A 38 16.52 -24.81 0.47
CA ARG A 38 16.18 -26.25 0.44
C ARG A 38 15.34 -26.65 -0.77
N ALA A 39 14.61 -25.72 -1.37
CA ALA A 39 13.89 -25.94 -2.62
C ALA A 39 14.78 -25.81 -3.88
N GLY A 40 16.09 -25.64 -3.72
CA GLY A 40 17.04 -25.51 -4.83
C GLY A 40 17.16 -24.10 -5.40
N LEU A 41 16.58 -23.08 -4.74
CA LEU A 41 16.67 -21.69 -5.17
C LEU A 41 17.95 -21.04 -4.61
N THR A 42 18.62 -20.24 -5.44
CA THR A 42 19.70 -19.36 -4.98
C THR A 42 19.07 -18.07 -4.46
N VAL A 43 19.20 -17.82 -3.16
CA VAL A 43 18.52 -16.68 -2.49
C VAL A 43 19.48 -15.87 -1.62
N VAL A 44 19.40 -14.55 -1.76
CA VAL A 44 20.09 -13.54 -0.95
C VAL A 44 19.03 -12.78 -0.15
N ASP A 45 19.23 -12.66 1.16
CA ASP A 45 18.44 -11.76 2.02
C ASP A 45 19.20 -10.44 2.10
N ASP A 46 18.60 -9.39 1.53
CA ASP A 46 19.19 -8.06 1.49
C ASP A 46 18.74 -7.21 2.70
N GLY A 47 18.00 -7.80 3.65
CA GLY A 47 17.53 -7.12 4.84
C GLY A 47 16.27 -6.29 4.60
N ASP A 48 16.01 -5.36 5.51
CA ASP A 48 14.87 -4.47 5.43
C ASP A 48 15.22 -3.19 4.68
N VAL A 49 14.30 -2.78 3.80
CA VAL A 49 14.38 -1.49 3.11
C VAL A 49 13.82 -0.43 4.04
N ASP A 50 14.62 0.61 4.28
CA ASP A 50 14.13 1.83 4.90
C ASP A 50 13.26 2.59 3.88
N VAL A 51 11.95 2.34 3.94
CA VAL A 51 10.98 3.07 3.12
C VAL A 51 10.56 4.32 3.87
N PRO A 52 10.76 5.53 3.31
CA PRO A 52 10.39 6.76 3.98
C PRO A 52 8.92 6.75 4.40
N SER A 53 8.65 6.78 5.71
CA SER A 53 7.31 6.98 6.20
C SER A 53 6.93 8.44 5.93
N HIS A 54 5.94 8.65 5.07
CA HIS A 54 5.41 10.01 4.85
C HIS A 54 4.43 10.30 5.99
N GLU A 55 4.80 11.20 6.90
CA GLU A 55 3.95 11.60 8.03
C GLU A 55 2.65 12.30 7.58
N ARG A 56 2.58 12.74 6.32
CA ARG A 56 1.43 13.42 5.74
C ARG A 56 1.14 12.88 4.33
N GLY A 57 -0.12 12.56 4.09
CA GLY A 57 -0.66 12.34 2.75
C GLY A 57 -1.09 13.65 2.08
N LEU A 58 -1.67 13.53 0.89
CA LEU A 58 -2.30 14.66 0.20
C LEU A 58 -3.44 15.23 1.05
N ARG A 59 -3.55 16.56 1.10
CA ARG A 59 -4.78 17.20 1.55
C ARG A 59 -5.91 16.93 0.56
N LEU A 60 -7.16 17.09 1.00
CA LEU A 60 -8.33 16.86 0.15
C LEU A 60 -8.36 17.76 -1.10
N ASP A 61 -7.92 19.02 -0.99
CA ASP A 61 -7.84 19.95 -2.12
C ASP A 61 -6.72 19.57 -3.10
N GLU A 62 -5.59 19.06 -2.61
CA GLU A 62 -4.52 18.53 -3.45
C GLU A 62 -4.95 17.23 -4.17
N GLY A 63 -5.64 16.35 -3.45
CA GLY A 63 -6.22 15.14 -4.01
C GLY A 63 -7.25 15.43 -5.09
N LEU A 64 -8.12 16.42 -4.86
CA LEU A 64 -9.09 16.88 -5.84
C LEU A 64 -8.39 17.44 -7.08
N ALA A 65 -7.40 18.32 -6.91
CA ALA A 65 -6.65 18.89 -8.04
C ALA A 65 -5.98 17.81 -8.90
N LEU A 66 -5.35 16.82 -8.26
CA LEU A 66 -4.74 15.68 -8.94
C LEU A 66 -5.78 14.85 -9.69
N LEU A 67 -6.85 14.43 -8.99
CA LEU A 67 -7.87 13.56 -9.57
C LEU A 67 -8.64 14.24 -10.70
N SER A 68 -8.92 15.54 -10.62
CA SER A 68 -9.54 16.30 -11.70
C SER A 68 -8.72 16.28 -12.99
N VAL A 69 -7.39 16.36 -12.91
CA VAL A 69 -6.51 16.26 -14.09
C VAL A 69 -6.57 14.85 -14.69
N LEU A 70 -6.52 13.82 -13.84
CA LEU A 70 -6.61 12.42 -14.29
C LEU A 70 -7.96 12.12 -14.95
N MET A 71 -9.06 12.54 -14.33
CA MET A 71 -10.42 12.28 -14.82
C MET A 71 -10.78 13.04 -16.10
N ALA A 72 -10.03 14.09 -16.45
CA ALA A 72 -10.16 14.75 -17.75
C ALA A 72 -9.61 13.89 -18.91
N ASP A 73 -8.80 12.87 -18.64
CA ASP A 73 -8.30 11.95 -19.66
C ASP A 73 -9.33 10.84 -19.96
N PRO A 74 -9.92 10.81 -21.18
CA PRO A 74 -10.97 9.84 -21.52
C PRO A 74 -10.46 8.38 -21.54
N ARG A 75 -9.15 8.15 -21.49
CA ARG A 75 -8.55 6.81 -21.43
C ARG A 75 -8.66 6.18 -20.04
N ILE A 76 -8.88 6.95 -18.98
CA ILE A 76 -9.10 6.39 -17.65
C ILE A 76 -10.56 5.94 -17.54
N ARG A 77 -10.76 4.64 -17.36
CA ARG A 77 -12.10 3.99 -17.39
C ARG A 77 -12.46 3.26 -16.11
N VAL A 78 -11.48 3.01 -15.24
CA VAL A 78 -11.62 2.21 -14.02
C VAL A 78 -10.90 2.95 -12.90
N ILE A 79 -11.54 2.99 -11.73
CA ILE A 79 -10.96 3.48 -10.48
C ILE A 79 -11.13 2.36 -9.46
N GLU A 80 -10.05 2.03 -8.76
CA GLU A 80 -10.07 1.14 -7.59
C GLU A 80 -9.80 1.97 -6.33
N VAL A 81 -10.61 1.73 -5.31
CA VAL A 81 -10.38 2.26 -3.96
C VAL A 81 -9.96 1.09 -3.09
N ALA A 82 -8.70 1.09 -2.65
CA ALA A 82 -8.11 0.06 -1.81
C ALA A 82 -7.71 0.63 -0.44
N GLU A 83 -7.39 -0.27 0.50
CA GLU A 83 -6.86 0.07 1.83
C GLU A 83 -7.75 0.99 2.70
N TYR A 84 -9.06 1.09 2.39
CA TYR A 84 -10.00 1.75 3.28
C TYR A 84 -10.24 0.91 4.55
N ALA A 85 -9.72 1.38 5.68
CA ALA A 85 -9.84 0.71 6.97
C ALA A 85 -11.14 1.10 7.70
N ALA A 86 -12.27 0.46 7.35
CA ALA A 86 -13.59 0.80 7.89
C ALA A 86 -13.69 0.82 9.42
N LEU A 87 -12.98 -0.07 10.14
CA LEU A 87 -13.04 -0.06 11.61
C LEU A 87 -12.20 1.07 12.24
N ARG A 88 -11.32 1.72 11.48
CA ARG A 88 -10.60 2.94 11.91
C ARG A 88 -11.42 4.20 11.64
N ASP A 89 -12.38 4.14 10.72
CA ASP A 89 -13.29 5.24 10.36
C ASP A 89 -14.73 4.96 10.81
N VAL A 90 -14.90 4.71 12.11
CA VAL A 90 -16.21 4.34 12.71
C VAL A 90 -17.30 5.38 12.43
N GLN A 91 -16.91 6.65 12.29
CA GLN A 91 -17.82 7.76 12.00
C GLN A 91 -17.96 8.07 10.51
N GLN A 92 -17.34 7.27 9.65
CA GLN A 92 -17.37 7.39 8.19
C GLN A 92 -16.88 8.75 7.65
N ARG A 93 -16.05 9.48 8.41
CA ARG A 93 -15.58 10.80 8.02
C ARG A 93 -14.68 10.73 6.79
N SER A 94 -13.79 9.74 6.75
CA SER A 94 -12.83 9.56 5.67
C SER A 94 -13.51 9.03 4.41
N VAL A 95 -14.40 8.05 4.54
CA VAL A 95 -15.12 7.52 3.37
C VAL A 95 -16.08 8.54 2.75
N LEU A 96 -16.78 9.34 3.57
CA LEU A 96 -17.64 10.41 3.04
C LEU A 96 -16.82 11.47 2.32
N ALA A 97 -15.70 11.91 2.90
CA ALA A 97 -14.80 12.86 2.23
C ALA A 97 -14.25 12.31 0.90
N LEU A 98 -13.94 11.01 0.83
CA LEU A 98 -13.50 10.36 -0.40
C LEU A 98 -14.62 10.30 -1.44
N ILE A 99 -15.83 9.93 -1.05
CA ILE A 99 -17.01 9.90 -1.94
C ILE A 99 -17.28 11.31 -2.49
N ASP A 100 -17.27 12.32 -1.63
CA ASP A 100 -17.48 13.71 -2.03
C ASP A 100 -16.40 14.17 -3.02
N LEU A 101 -15.14 13.77 -2.81
CA LEU A 101 -14.04 14.08 -3.72
C LEU A 101 -14.24 13.40 -5.09
N LEU A 102 -14.56 12.10 -5.10
CA LEU A 102 -14.82 11.34 -6.34
C LEU A 102 -16.01 11.91 -7.11
N ALA A 103 -17.11 12.23 -6.41
CA ALA A 103 -18.30 12.82 -7.01
C ALA A 103 -18.02 14.18 -7.67
N GLN A 104 -17.03 14.93 -7.18
CA GLN A 104 -16.62 16.21 -7.77
C GLN A 104 -15.77 16.04 -9.03
N CYS A 105 -14.93 15.00 -9.13
CA CYS A 105 -14.01 14.84 -10.26
C CYS A 105 -14.50 13.91 -11.36
N LEU A 106 -15.48 13.03 -11.08
CA LEU A 106 -16.01 12.12 -12.09
C LEU A 106 -16.79 12.90 -13.17
N PRO A 107 -16.52 12.66 -14.46
CA PRO A 107 -17.27 13.27 -15.54
C PRO A 107 -18.74 12.84 -15.48
N ARG A 108 -19.65 13.77 -15.78
CA ARG A 108 -21.10 13.53 -15.85
C ARG A 108 -21.51 12.90 -17.17
#